data_AF-A0A3D0DLA4-F1
#
_entry.id   AF-A0A3D0DLA4-F1
#
_cell.length_a   1.000
_cell.length_b   1.000
_cell.length_c   1.000
_cell.angle_alpha   90.00
_cell.angle_beta   90.00
_cell.angle_gamma   90.00
#
_symmetry.space_group_name_H-M   'P 1'
#
loop_
_entity.id
_entity.type
_entity.pdbx_description
1 polymer ?
#
loop_
_entity_poly.entity_id
_entity_poly.type
_entity_poly.pdbx_seq_one_letter_code
_entity_poly.pdbx_strand_id
1 'polypeptide(L)'
;MDNQEKVVIFENDSWTIELRPRNNVHEGEPNMKVWVTREGSEVAQYSSKFRGYGHYMDHEELLPPKIVEVAKKAWEKLKDAPLDESLIEEMKSIAE
;
A
#
# COMPACT_ATOMS: atom_id res chain seq x y z
N MET A 1 -14.79 2.18 -17.38
CA MET A 1 -14.62 2.82 -16.06
C MET A 1 -13.16 2.68 -15.72
N ASP A 2 -12.54 3.82 -15.45
CA ASP A 2 -11.11 4.10 -15.47
C ASP A 2 -10.20 2.99 -14.98
N ASN A 3 -9.33 2.55 -15.89
CA ASN A 3 -8.24 1.61 -15.68
C ASN A 3 -7.07 2.31 -14.97
N GLN A 4 -7.34 3.03 -13.87
CA GLN A 4 -6.29 3.72 -13.13
C GLN A 4 -5.34 2.67 -12.55
N GLU A 5 -4.11 2.66 -13.09
CA GLU A 5 -3.17 1.57 -12.99
C GLU A 5 -2.82 1.24 -11.53
N LYS A 6 -3.27 0.07 -11.08
CA LYS A 6 -2.77 -0.58 -9.87
C LYS A 6 -1.29 -0.89 -10.08
N VAL A 7 -0.43 -0.43 -9.17
CA VAL A 7 1.01 -0.73 -9.21
C VAL A 7 1.36 -1.71 -8.09
N VAL A 8 1.91 -2.87 -8.42
CA VAL A 8 2.38 -3.84 -7.43
C VAL A 8 3.82 -3.50 -7.03
N ILE A 9 4.07 -3.31 -5.73
CA ILE A 9 5.39 -3.00 -5.17
C ILE A 9 5.99 -4.15 -4.35
N PHE A 10 5.17 -5.13 -3.99
CA PHE A 10 5.63 -6.36 -3.35
C PHE A 10 4.67 -7.50 -3.66
N GLU A 11 5.21 -8.68 -3.94
CA GLU A 11 4.43 -9.91 -4.14
C GLU A 11 5.25 -11.12 -3.67
N ASN A 12 4.61 -12.02 -2.92
CA ASN A 12 5.11 -13.35 -2.60
C ASN A 12 3.97 -14.38 -2.63
N ASP A 13 4.24 -15.62 -2.20
CA ASP A 13 3.28 -16.73 -2.27
C ASP A 13 1.93 -16.47 -1.58
N SER A 14 1.84 -15.53 -0.64
CA SER A 14 0.62 -15.29 0.13
C SER A 14 0.22 -13.83 0.23
N TRP A 15 1.11 -12.88 -0.05
CA TRP A 15 0.92 -11.46 0.22
C TRP A 15 1.29 -10.60 -0.97
N THR A 16 0.48 -9.59 -1.22
CA THR A 16 0.74 -8.56 -2.22
C THR A 16 0.54 -7.18 -1.61
N ILE A 17 1.45 -6.26 -1.88
CA ILE A 17 1.30 -4.83 -1.56
C ILE A 17 1.20 -4.06 -2.88
N GLU A 18 0.13 -3.28 -2.99
CA GLU A 18 -0.20 -2.55 -4.21
C GLU A 18 -0.60 -1.11 -3.92
N LEU A 19 -0.19 -0.22 -4.81
CA LEU A 19 -0.59 1.16 -4.82
C LEU A 19 -1.85 1.28 -5.66
N ARG A 20 -2.89 1.88 -5.09
CA ARG A 20 -4.13 2.17 -5.79
C ARG A 20 -4.48 3.64 -5.69
N PRO A 21 -5.10 4.22 -6.72
CA PRO A 21 -5.56 5.60 -6.69
C PRO A 21 -6.62 5.81 -5.61
N ARG A 22 -6.76 7.06 -5.20
CA ARG A 22 -7.83 7.49 -4.32
C ARG A 22 -9.02 7.90 -5.15
N ASN A 23 -10.21 7.53 -4.66
CA ASN A 23 -11.47 7.97 -5.26
C ASN A 23 -11.63 9.51 -5.17
N ASN A 24 -11.01 10.15 -4.18
CA ASN A 24 -11.05 11.59 -3.95
C ASN A 24 -9.64 12.13 -3.71
N VAL A 25 -9.34 13.28 -4.32
CA VAL A 25 -8.11 14.05 -4.06
C VAL A 25 -8.31 14.87 -2.79
N HIS A 26 -7.33 14.83 -1.88
CA HIS A 26 -7.30 15.65 -0.68
C HIS A 26 -6.05 16.52 -0.73
N GLU A 27 -6.20 17.82 -0.51
CA GLU A 27 -5.07 18.74 -0.47
C GLU A 27 -4.10 18.34 0.65
N GLY A 28 -2.81 18.20 0.31
CA GLY A 28 -1.76 17.76 1.25
C GLY A 28 -1.69 16.26 1.51
N GLU A 29 -2.50 15.44 0.82
CA GLU A 29 -2.37 13.97 0.89
C GLU A 29 -1.94 13.36 -0.45
N PRO A 30 -1.25 12.20 -0.43
CA PRO A 30 -0.93 11.46 -1.64
C PRO A 30 -2.17 11.07 -2.42
N ASN A 31 -2.08 11.04 -3.76
CA ASN A 31 -3.14 10.60 -4.67
C ASN A 31 -3.31 9.06 -4.72
N MET A 32 -2.39 8.33 -4.08
CA MET A 32 -2.40 6.87 -3.99
C MET A 32 -2.60 6.43 -2.54
N LYS A 33 -3.04 5.19 -2.36
CA LYS A 33 -3.09 4.46 -1.10
C LYS A 33 -2.32 3.16 -1.26
N VAL A 34 -1.80 2.67 -0.15
CA VAL A 34 -1.15 1.36 -0.11
C VAL A 34 -2.20 0.35 0.34
N TRP A 35 -2.34 -0.74 -0.40
CA TRP A 35 -3.24 -1.85 -0.10
C TRP A 35 -2.42 -3.09 0.17
N VAL A 36 -2.82 -3.82 1.20
CA VAL A 36 -2.29 -5.13 1.52
C VAL A 36 -3.37 -6.14 1.20
N THR A 37 -3.02 -7.11 0.37
CA THR A 37 -3.87 -8.25 0.06
C THR A 37 -3.18 -9.54 0.49
N ARG A 38 -4.00 -10.53 0.87
CA ARG A 38 -3.58 -11.89 1.14
C ARG A 38 -4.35 -12.82 0.22
N GLU A 39 -3.65 -13.60 -0.60
CA GLU A 39 -4.27 -14.53 -1.55
C GLU A 39 -5.36 -13.85 -2.42
N GLY A 40 -5.08 -12.61 -2.86
CA GLY A 40 -6.00 -11.80 -3.68
C GLY A 40 -7.14 -11.11 -2.90
N SER A 41 -7.29 -11.37 -1.60
CA SER A 41 -8.29 -10.74 -0.75
C SER A 41 -7.72 -9.52 -0.02
N GLU A 42 -8.43 -8.40 -0.02
CA GLU A 42 -8.03 -7.19 0.71
C GLU A 42 -8.09 -7.42 2.21
N VAL A 43 -6.98 -7.16 2.90
CA VAL A 43 -6.87 -7.35 4.35
C VAL A 43 -6.50 -6.08 5.10
N ALA A 44 -5.80 -5.14 4.45
CA ALA A 44 -5.58 -3.81 5.01
C ALA A 44 -5.34 -2.74 3.94
N GLN A 45 -5.50 -1.49 4.34
CA GLN A 45 -5.01 -0.33 3.58
C GLN A 45 -4.25 0.63 4.51
N TYR A 46 -3.23 1.26 3.96
CA TYR A 46 -2.51 2.37 4.59
C TYR A 46 -2.80 3.65 3.80
N SER A 47 -3.19 4.66 4.57
CA SER A 47 -3.47 6.01 4.13
C SER A 47 -3.08 6.93 5.31
N SER A 48 -3.82 8.01 5.56
CA SER A 48 -3.64 8.82 6.78
C SER A 48 -3.69 8.00 8.08
N LYS A 49 -4.28 6.81 8.04
CA LYS A 49 -4.19 5.78 9.09
C LYS A 49 -4.21 4.37 8.51
N PHE A 50 -3.83 3.40 9.34
CA PHE A 50 -4.09 1.97 9.10
C PHE A 50 -5.61 1.72 9.12
N ARG A 51 -6.07 0.84 8.22
CA ARG A 51 -7.42 0.28 8.24
C ARG A 51 -7.36 -1.16 7.79
N GLY A 52 -7.57 -2.08 8.72
CA GLY A 52 -7.72 -3.51 8.43
C GLY A 52 -9.15 -3.88 8.03
N TYR A 53 -9.28 -5.06 7.43
CA TYR A 53 -10.55 -5.66 7.00
C TYR A 53 -10.71 -7.07 7.58
N GLY A 54 -11.97 -7.45 7.86
CA GLY A 54 -12.29 -8.77 8.41
C GLY A 54 -11.52 -9.05 9.70
N HIS A 55 -10.76 -10.15 9.72
CA HIS A 55 -9.97 -10.57 10.88
C HIS A 55 -8.89 -9.55 11.29
N TYR A 56 -8.44 -8.70 10.37
CA TYR A 56 -7.40 -7.70 10.61
C TYR A 56 -7.97 -6.33 11.05
N MET A 57 -9.30 -6.22 11.20
CA MET A 57 -9.96 -4.98 11.62
C MET A 57 -9.36 -4.51 12.95
N ASP A 58 -8.80 -3.30 12.97
CA ASP A 58 -8.13 -2.69 14.13
C ASP A 58 -6.95 -3.48 14.71
N HIS A 59 -6.47 -4.52 14.00
CA HIS A 59 -5.42 -5.42 14.45
C HIS A 59 -4.26 -5.47 13.44
N GLU A 60 -3.48 -4.39 13.38
CA GLU A 60 -2.28 -4.31 12.53
C GLU A 60 -1.24 -5.38 12.92
N GLU A 61 -1.16 -5.71 14.20
CA GLU A 61 -0.23 -6.69 14.77
C GLU A 61 -0.41 -8.12 14.23
N LEU A 62 -1.54 -8.41 13.59
CA LEU A 62 -1.79 -9.69 12.94
C LEU A 62 -1.14 -9.79 11.55
N LEU A 63 -0.71 -8.67 10.98
CA LEU A 63 0.06 -8.66 9.74
C LEU A 63 1.52 -9.07 10.00
N PRO A 64 2.16 -9.81 9.09
CA PRO A 64 3.57 -10.13 9.24
C PRO A 64 4.42 -8.84 9.35
N PRO A 65 5.43 -8.78 10.23
CA PRO A 65 6.22 -7.56 10.44
C PRO A 65 6.83 -6.98 9.17
N LYS A 66 7.30 -7.82 8.25
CA LYS A 66 7.83 -7.38 6.94
C LYS A 66 6.77 -6.67 6.09
N ILE A 67 5.52 -7.14 6.11
CA ILE A 67 4.41 -6.53 5.36
C ILE A 67 4.08 -5.16 5.93
N VAL A 68 4.01 -5.05 7.26
CA VAL A 68 3.79 -3.78 7.95
C VAL A 68 4.91 -2.79 7.63
N GLU A 69 6.16 -3.24 7.65
CA GLU A 69 7.32 -2.40 7.36
C GLU A 69 7.28 -1.86 5.92
N VAL A 70 7.12 -2.73 4.93
CA VAL A 70 7.07 -2.34 3.51
C VAL A 70 5.89 -1.39 3.27
N ALA A 71 4.70 -1.71 3.80
CA ALA A 71 3.50 -0.90 3.58
C ALA A 71 3.61 0.50 4.21
N LYS A 72 4.18 0.61 5.43
CA LYS A 72 4.43 1.89 6.08
C LYS A 72 5.48 2.71 5.33
N LYS A 73 6.61 2.12 4.96
CA LYS A 73 7.66 2.83 4.21
C LYS A 73 7.15 3.31 2.85
N ALA A 74 6.36 2.50 2.14
CA ALA A 74 5.70 2.91 0.90
C ALA A 74 4.75 4.09 1.13
N TRP A 75 3.97 4.07 2.21
CA TRP A 75 3.12 5.20 2.55
C TRP A 75 3.90 6.47 2.87
N GLU A 76 5.01 6.38 3.62
CA GLU A 76 5.88 7.53 3.89
C GLU A 76 6.42 8.13 2.59
N LYS A 77 6.93 7.31 1.68
CA LYS A 77 7.44 7.73 0.38
C LYS A 77 6.39 8.43 -0.48
N LEU A 78 5.15 7.95 -0.45
CA LEU A 78 4.03 8.59 -1.15
C LEU A 78 3.73 10.01 -0.65
N LYS A 79 4.03 10.33 0.62
CA LYS A 79 3.84 11.68 1.18
C LYS A 79 4.95 12.64 0.76
N ASP A 80 6.15 12.13 0.52
CA ASP A 80 7.32 12.95 0.23
C ASP A 80 7.35 13.42 -1.22
N ALA A 81 6.88 12.60 -2.16
CA ALA A 81 6.96 12.88 -3.59
C ALA A 81 5.74 12.33 -4.37
N PRO A 82 5.37 12.97 -5.50
CA PRO A 82 4.41 12.38 -6.43
C PRO A 82 4.93 11.03 -6.96
N LEU A 83 4.01 10.13 -7.28
CA LEU A 83 4.37 8.81 -7.80
C LEU A 83 4.96 8.93 -9.21
N ASP A 84 6.21 8.50 -9.37
CA ASP A 84 6.90 8.32 -10.65
C ASP A 84 7.62 6.96 -10.70
N GLU A 85 8.26 6.64 -11.83
CA GLU A 85 8.95 5.36 -12.02
C GLU A 85 10.10 5.16 -11.03
N SER A 86 10.87 6.21 -10.74
CA SER A 86 11.97 6.16 -9.77
C SER A 86 11.48 5.78 -8.37
N LEU A 87 10.38 6.40 -7.93
CA LEU A 87 9.78 6.14 -6.64
C LEU A 87 9.21 4.71 -6.57
N ILE A 88 8.65 4.20 -7.67
CA ILE A 88 8.16 2.81 -7.76
C ILE A 88 9.32 1.82 -7.61
N GLU A 89 10.45 2.06 -8.30
CA GLU A 89 11.64 1.21 -8.18
C GLU A 89 12.19 1.23 -6.75
N GLU A 90 12.31 2.42 -6.14
CA GLU A 90 12.70 2.54 -4.74
C GLU A 90 11.76 1.76 -3.81
N MET A 91 10.44 1.83 -4.03
CA MET A 91 9.46 1.10 -3.22
C MET A 91 9.57 -0.42 -3.36
N LYS A 92 9.88 -0.91 -4.56
CA LYS A 92 10.10 -2.35 -4.80
C LYS A 92 11.34 -2.86 -4.07
N SER A 93 12.42 -2.07 -4.06
CA SER A 93 13.64 -2.41 -3.34
C SER A 93 13.54 -2.35 -1.82
N ILE A 94 12.46 -1.77 -1.24
CA ILE A 94 12.20 -1.88 0.21
C ILE A 94 11.96 -3.35 0.61
N ALA A 95 11.44 -4.15 -0.32
CA ALA A 95 10.97 -5.48 -0.02
C ALA A 95 11.96 -6.61 -0.37
N GLU A 96 13.07 -6.27 -1.03
CA GLU A 96 14.24 -7.13 -1.23
C GLU A 96 14.98 -7.35 0.10
#